data_AF-A0A924U542-F1
#
_entry.id   AF-A0A924U542-F1
#
_cell.length_a   1.000
_cell.length_b   1.000
_cell.length_c   1.000
_cell.angle_alpha   90.00
_cell.angle_beta   90.00
_cell.angle_gamma   90.00
#
_symmetry.space_group_name_H-M   'P 1'
#
loop_
_entity.id
_entity.type
_entity.pdbx_description
1 polymer ?
#
loop_
_entity_poly.entity_id
_entity_poly.type
_entity_poly.pdbx_seq_one_letter_code
_entity_poly.pdbx_strand_id
1 'polypeptide(L)'
;VQYPAFPTVGQYFVLTAFVIVVLGGLGSLPGAVVGSLFIGLIDSLAGFYVGPDMKEIVYFVIFLAVLVVRPTGLFGLGRGSE
;
A
#
# COMPACT_ATOMS: atom_id res chain seq x y z
N VAL A 1 -3.63 -23.83 -11.99
CA VAL A 1 -2.99 -22.76 -11.18
C VAL A 1 -1.85 -22.18 -12.01
N GLN A 2 -2.14 -21.18 -12.84
CA GLN A 2 -1.12 -20.49 -13.64
C GLN A 2 -0.51 -19.43 -12.73
N TYR A 3 0.71 -19.65 -12.25
CA TYR A 3 1.47 -18.55 -11.66
C TYR A 3 1.71 -17.55 -12.78
N PRO A 4 1.27 -16.30 -12.66
CA PRO A 4 1.52 -15.29 -13.66
C PRO A 4 3.03 -14.98 -13.65
N ALA A 5 3.79 -15.72 -14.44
CA ALA A 5 5.21 -15.47 -14.71
C ALA A 5 5.31 -14.78 -16.07
N PHE A 6 4.64 -13.63 -16.19
CA PHE A 6 4.80 -12.73 -17.31
C PHE A 6 5.61 -11.52 -16.85
N PRO A 7 6.49 -10.96 -17.69
CA PRO A 7 7.47 -9.94 -17.30
C PRO A 7 6.86 -8.68 -16.67
N THR A 8 5.56 -8.43 -16.86
CA THR A 8 4.83 -7.26 -16.35
C THR A 8 4.24 -7.44 -14.95
N VAL A 9 4.28 -8.63 -14.33
CA VAL A 9 3.67 -8.82 -13.00
C VAL A 9 4.26 -7.94 -11.91
N GLY A 10 5.53 -7.54 -12.04
CA GLY A 10 6.19 -6.68 -11.06
C GLY A 10 5.50 -5.33 -10.86
N GLN A 11 4.79 -4.83 -11.87
CA GLN A 11 4.10 -3.53 -11.80
C GLN A 11 3.05 -3.49 -10.68
N TYR A 12 2.28 -4.57 -10.53
CA TYR A 12 1.26 -4.69 -9.49
C TYR A 12 1.90 -4.67 -8.09
N PHE A 13 2.98 -5.43 -7.89
CA PHE A 13 3.69 -5.49 -6.62
C PHE A 13 4.37 -4.18 -6.25
N VAL A 14 4.96 -3.47 -7.23
CA VAL A 14 5.60 -2.17 -7.02
C VAL A 14 4.61 -1.12 -6.53
N LEU A 15 3.44 -1.03 -7.17
CA LEU A 15 2.41 -0.08 -6.75
C LEU A 15 1.92 -0.37 -5.34
N THR A 16 1.60 -1.62 -5.02
CA THR A 16 1.14 -2.00 -3.68
C THR A 16 2.23 -1.74 -2.63
N ALA A 17 3.49 -2.08 -2.91
CA ALA A 17 4.61 -1.81 -2.01
C ALA A 17 4.81 -0.30 -1.78
N PHE A 18 4.68 0.52 -2.82
CA PHE A 18 4.76 1.97 -2.70
C PHE A 18 3.66 2.54 -1.80
N VAL A 19 2.41 2.11 -2.00
CA VAL A 19 1.28 2.51 -1.15
C VAL A 19 1.51 2.14 0.32
N ILE A 20 1.98 0.92 0.57
CA ILE A 20 2.30 0.42 1.92
C ILE A 20 3.35 1.29 2.61
N VAL A 21 4.46 1.59 1.93
CA VAL A 21 5.57 2.35 2.50
C VAL A 21 5.18 3.80 2.76
N VAL A 22 4.44 4.43 1.84
CA VAL A 22 3.97 5.80 2.03
C VAL A 22 2.95 5.88 3.17
N LEU A 23 2.06 4.88 3.29
CA LEU A 23 1.09 4.80 4.38
C LEU A 23 1.77 4.56 5.74
N GLY A 24 2.81 3.74 5.77
CA GLY A 24 3.64 3.51 6.96
C GLY A 24 4.53 4.70 7.34
N GLY A 25 4.94 5.51 6.35
CA GLY A 25 5.88 6.62 6.46
C GLY A 25 7.23 6.30 5.82
N LEU A 26 7.69 7.19 4.93
CA LEU A 26 8.99 7.07 4.23
C LEU A 26 10.13 7.07 5.26
N GLY A 27 10.81 5.94 5.43
CA GLY A 27 11.93 5.77 6.37
C GLY A 27 11.58 5.09 7.70
N SER A 28 10.31 4.72 7.94
CA SER A 28 9.93 3.96 9.13
C SER A 28 9.71 2.48 8.81
N LEU A 29 10.68 1.64 9.20
CA LEU A 29 10.54 0.17 9.17
C LEU A 29 9.30 -0.32 9.94
N PRO A 30 9.07 0.05 11.22
CA PRO A 30 7.90 -0.43 11.96
C PRO A 30 6.59 0.11 11.36
N GLY A 31 6.59 1.32 10.82
CA GLY A 31 5.45 1.88 10.11
C GLY A 31 5.10 1.11 8.85
N ALA A 32 6.10 0.72 8.06
CA ALA A 32 5.89 -0.09 6.86
C ALA A 32 5.33 -1.48 7.18
N VAL A 33 5.75 -2.10 8.30
CA VAL A 33 5.22 -3.42 8.73
C VAL A 33 3.76 -3.32 9.14
N VAL A 34 3.38 -2.31 9.93
CA VAL A 34 1.98 -2.11 10.33
C VAL A 34 1.12 -1.72 9.12
N GLY A 35 1.64 -0.85 8.25
CA GLY A 35 0.98 -0.43 7.02
C GLY A 35 0.77 -1.60 6.05
N SER A 36 1.73 -2.53 5.94
CA SER A 36 1.62 -3.69 5.05
C SER A 36 0.57 -4.68 5.54
N LEU A 37 0.48 -4.89 6.86
CA LEU A 37 -0.58 -5.71 7.45
C LEU A 37 -1.96 -5.13 7.15
N PHE A 38 -2.12 -3.82 7.34
CA PHE A 38 -3.40 -3.15 7.15
C PHE A 38 -3.84 -3.17 5.68
N ILE A 39 -2.93 -2.81 4.77
CA ILE A 39 -3.19 -2.84 3.32
C ILE A 39 -3.43 -4.28 2.84
N GLY A 40 -2.65 -5.27 3.29
CA GLY A 40 -2.84 -6.66 2.91
C GLY A 40 -4.21 -7.22 3.35
N LEU A 41 -4.70 -6.79 4.51
CA LEU A 41 -6.04 -7.15 4.98
C LEU A 41 -7.13 -6.50 4.10
N ILE A 42 -6.99 -5.22 3.80
CA ILE A 42 -7.94 -4.50 2.94
C ILE A 42 -7.90 -5.07 1.52
N ASP A 43 -6.73 -5.41 1.01
CA ASP A 43 -6.56 -6.02 -0.31
C ASP A 43 -7.33 -7.36 -0.40
N SER A 44 -7.14 -8.22 0.59
CA SER A 44 -7.83 -9.51 0.65
C SER A 44 -9.36 -9.35 0.70
N LEU A 45 -9.85 -8.35 1.43
CA LEU A 45 -11.28 -8.04 1.51
C LEU A 45 -11.81 -7.37 0.24
N ALA A 46 -11.04 -6.47 -0.37
CA ALA A 46 -11.41 -5.77 -1.60
C ALA A 46 -11.47 -6.73 -2.79
N GLY A 47 -10.53 -7.68 -2.88
CA GLY A 47 -10.56 -8.75 -3.87
C GLY A 47 -11.81 -9.63 -3.76
N PHE A 48 -12.33 -9.82 -2.54
CA PHE A 48 -13.57 -10.58 -2.31
C PHE A 48 -14.84 -9.77 -2.63
N TYR A 49 -14.90 -8.48 -2.25
CA TYR A 49 -16.12 -7.68 -2.35
C TYR A 49 -16.29 -6.91 -3.68
N VAL A 50 -15.19 -6.45 -4.30
CA VAL A 50 -15.24 -5.53 -5.45
C VAL A 50 -14.89 -6.25 -6.77
N GLY A 51 -14.27 -7.42 -6.68
CA GLY A 51 -13.80 -8.19 -7.83
C GLY A 51 -12.37 -7.81 -8.25
N PRO A 52 -11.61 -8.76 -8.83
CA PRO A 52 -10.17 -8.62 -9.05
C PRO A 52 -9.78 -7.52 -10.05
N ASP A 53 -10.69 -7.10 -10.93
CA ASP A 53 -10.45 -6.06 -11.93
C ASP A 53 -10.47 -4.64 -11.35
N MET A 54 -11.17 -4.42 -10.23
CA MET A 54 -11.32 -3.09 -9.61
C MET A 54 -10.44 -2.86 -8.39
N LYS A 55 -9.64 -3.87 -7.99
CA LYS A 55 -8.75 -3.77 -6.82
C LYS A 55 -7.71 -2.65 -6.95
N GLU A 56 -7.27 -2.34 -8.17
CA GLU A 56 -6.27 -1.29 -8.41
C GLU A 56 -6.79 0.10 -8.04
N ILE A 57 -8.05 0.37 -8.36
CA ILE A 57 -8.72 1.63 -8.02
C ILE A 57 -8.81 1.76 -6.50
N VAL A 58 -9.07 0.66 -5.80
CA VAL A 58 -9.16 0.65 -4.34
C VAL A 58 -7.82 1.06 -3.71
N TYR A 59 -6.68 0.52 -4.16
CA TYR A 59 -5.38 0.95 -3.63
C TYR A 59 -5.08 2.41 -3.93
N PHE A 60 -5.43 2.89 -5.12
CA PHE A 60 -5.17 4.26 -5.53
C PHE A 60 -6.00 5.25 -4.70
N VAL A 61 -7.27 4.92 -4.43
CA VAL A 61 -8.16 5.70 -3.57
C VAL A 61 -7.66 5.69 -2.12
N ILE A 62 -7.26 4.53 -1.59
CA ILE A 62 -6.71 4.44 -0.22
C ILE A 62 -5.43 5.26 -0.11
N PHE A 63 -4.54 5.15 -1.10
CA PHE A 63 -3.31 5.94 -1.17
C PHE A 63 -3.59 7.45 -1.14
N LEU A 64 -4.49 7.93 -1.99
CA LEU A 64 -4.90 9.34 -2.01
C LEU A 64 -5.56 9.77 -0.70
N ALA A 65 -6.46 8.96 -0.14
CA ALA A 65 -7.13 9.25 1.12
C ALA A 65 -6.12 9.38 2.27
N VAL A 66 -5.11 8.52 2.32
CA VAL A 66 -4.05 8.59 3.33
C VAL A 66 -3.19 9.84 3.14
N LEU A 67 -2.81 10.19 1.91
CA LEU A 67 -2.08 11.44 1.66
C LEU A 67 -2.86 12.68 2.11
N VAL A 68 -4.18 12.70 1.92
CA VAL A 68 -5.04 13.81 2.34
C VAL A 68 -5.18 13.86 3.86
N VAL A 69 -5.38 12.71 4.51
CA VAL A 69 -5.66 12.65 5.96
C VAL A 69 -4.39 12.79 6.80
N ARG A 70 -3.28 12.17 6.39
CA ARG A 70 -1.98 12.24 7.08
C ARG A 70 -0.81 12.05 6.09
N PRO A 71 -0.31 13.14 5.47
CA PRO A 71 0.79 13.07 4.49
C PRO A 71 2.14 12.61 5.09
N THR A 72 2.27 12.56 6.41
CA THR A 72 3.48 12.11 7.12
C THR A 72 3.46 10.62 7.51
N GLY A 73 2.44 9.86 7.11
CA GLY A 73 2.27 8.43 7.43
C GLY A 73 1.85 8.15 8.89
N LEU A 74 1.67 6.87 9.23
CA LEU A 74 1.21 6.42 10.56
C LEU A 74 2.11 6.87 11.72
N PHE A 75 3.43 6.90 11.50
CA PHE A 75 4.42 7.16 12.55
C PHE A 75 5.11 8.51 12.48
N GLY A 76 4.73 9.38 11.53
CA GLY A 76 5.06 10.80 11.53
C GLY A 76 6.39 11.15 12.17
N LEU A 77 7.52 10.56 11.71
CA LEU A 77 8.83 11.08 12.05
C LEU A 77 9.06 12.33 11.19
N GLY A 78 8.32 13.38 11.54
CA GLY A 78 8.82 14.73 11.39
C GLY A 78 9.99 14.88 12.35
N ARG A 79 11.17 14.43 11.93
CA ARG A 79 12.46 14.87 12.45
C ARG A 79 13.53 14.42 11.47
N GLY A 80 14.05 15.39 10.72
CA GLY A 80 15.42 15.29 10.25
C GLY A 80 16.29 14.97 11.44
N SER A 81 16.91 13.78 11.44
CA SER A 81 18.13 13.59 12.18
C SER A 81 19.25 14.02 11.24
N GLU A 82 19.68 15.26 11.46
CA GLU A 82 21.12 15.55 11.46
C GLU A 82 21.86 14.52 12.33
#